data_AF-A0A9E1ILX9-F1
#
_entry.id   AF-A0A9E1ILX9-F1
#
_cell.length_a   1.000
_cell.length_b   1.000
_cell.length_c   1.000
_cell.angle_alpha   90.00
_cell.angle_beta   90.00
_cell.angle_gamma   90.00
#
_symmetry.space_group_name_H-M   'P 1'
#
loop_
_entity.id
_entity.type
_entity.pdbx_description
1 polymer ?
#
loop_
_entity_poly.entity_id
_entity_poly.type
_entity_poly.pdbx_seq_one_letter_code
_entity_poly.pdbx_strand_id
1 'polypeptide(L)'
;MRAGSSFVFAMFILVGCGKKGAPQAAADSGPAFTVEMPEGADARSYAKGVVGLTIVNWSPIGNSDFKWKSAAFAPDGGFSAVAWLTVGGEELDCEESGTWKVNSVDSSAQGTIEWTIDDTDCPNRDNGTQQRAQIIVEKGDYKISMR
;
A
#
# COMPACT_ATOMS: atom_id res chain seq x y z
N MET A 1 28.06 -68.86 16.55
CA MET A 1 26.99 -69.35 15.65
C MET A 1 26.49 -68.17 14.83
N ARG A 2 26.72 -68.26 13.50
CA ARG A 2 25.92 -67.79 12.34
C ARG A 2 25.21 -66.42 12.44
N ALA A 3 25.70 -65.41 11.70
CA ALA A 3 25.26 -65.01 10.34
C ALA A 3 24.24 -63.85 10.45
N GLY A 4 24.46 -62.66 9.92
CA GLY A 4 24.98 -62.31 8.60
C GLY A 4 23.79 -61.84 7.77
N SER A 5 23.69 -60.54 7.47
CA SER A 5 22.88 -60.07 6.35
C SER A 5 23.34 -58.69 5.92
N SER A 6 24.07 -58.71 4.82
CA SER A 6 24.53 -57.60 4.02
C SER A 6 23.35 -56.83 3.43
N PHE A 7 23.41 -55.50 3.45
CA PHE A 7 22.72 -54.69 2.43
C PHE A 7 23.68 -53.63 1.89
N VAL A 8 24.31 -54.05 0.79
CA VAL A 8 24.65 -53.33 -0.44
C VAL A 8 24.73 -51.80 -0.36
N PHE A 9 25.98 -51.37 -0.43
CA PHE A 9 26.54 -50.18 -1.08
C PHE A 9 25.68 -49.61 -2.23
N ALA A 10 25.27 -48.34 -2.11
CA ALA A 10 24.95 -47.49 -3.25
C ALA A 10 25.56 -46.10 -3.02
N MET A 11 26.86 -46.03 -3.30
CA MET A 11 27.65 -44.81 -3.39
C MET A 11 27.36 -44.15 -4.74
N PHE A 12 26.49 -43.13 -4.76
CA PHE A 12 26.37 -42.23 -5.92
C PHE A 12 27.33 -41.06 -5.73
N ILE A 13 28.53 -41.18 -6.30
CA ILE A 13 29.45 -40.09 -6.52
C ILE A 13 28.95 -39.31 -7.75
N LEU A 14 28.36 -38.14 -7.54
CA LEU A 14 28.20 -37.12 -8.58
C LEU A 14 29.25 -36.03 -8.34
N VAL A 15 30.45 -36.25 -8.88
CA VAL A 15 31.44 -35.19 -9.12
C VAL A 15 31.00 -34.47 -10.39
N GLY A 16 30.36 -33.32 -10.20
CA GLY A 16 30.03 -32.37 -11.26
C GLY A 16 30.26 -30.96 -10.76
N CYS A 17 31.45 -30.41 -11.02
CA CYS A 17 31.71 -28.97 -10.93
C CYS A 17 30.94 -28.25 -12.04
N GLY A 18 29.65 -28.02 -11.83
CA GLY A 18 28.85 -27.07 -12.60
C GLY A 18 28.37 -25.98 -11.65
N LYS A 19 28.71 -24.72 -11.95
CA LYS A 19 28.26 -23.53 -11.19
C LYS A 19 26.78 -23.69 -10.81
N LYS A 20 26.53 -23.90 -9.52
CA LYS A 20 25.21 -23.87 -8.91
C LYS A 20 24.70 -22.44 -9.03
N GLY A 21 23.99 -22.16 -10.13
CA GLY A 21 23.25 -20.92 -10.28
C GLY A 21 22.39 -20.74 -9.05
N ALA A 22 22.54 -19.60 -8.38
CA ALA A 22 21.70 -19.24 -7.25
C ALA A 22 20.24 -19.41 -7.67
N PRO A 23 19.35 -19.90 -6.79
CA PRO A 23 17.93 -19.96 -7.09
C PRO A 23 17.48 -18.57 -7.53
N GLN A 24 17.07 -18.47 -8.79
CA GLN A 24 16.49 -17.27 -9.34
C GLN A 24 15.22 -17.02 -8.56
N ALA A 25 15.24 -16.01 -7.67
CA ALA A 25 14.07 -15.59 -6.95
C ALA A 25 12.95 -15.37 -7.96
N ALA A 26 11.85 -16.10 -7.81
CA ALA A 26 10.68 -15.92 -8.64
C ALA A 26 10.32 -14.43 -8.59
N ALA A 27 10.29 -13.78 -9.75
CA ALA A 27 9.85 -12.41 -9.86
C ALA A 27 8.42 -12.36 -9.29
N ASP A 28 8.24 -11.62 -8.20
CA ASP A 28 6.93 -11.34 -7.60
C ASP A 28 6.08 -10.66 -8.69
N SER A 29 5.19 -11.42 -9.32
CA SER A 29 4.28 -10.96 -10.38
C SER A 29 3.10 -10.18 -9.79
N GLY A 30 3.38 -9.34 -8.80
CA GLY A 30 2.41 -8.46 -8.18
C GLY A 30 1.73 -7.56 -9.22
N PRO A 31 0.59 -6.96 -8.87
CA PRO A 31 -0.12 -6.06 -9.77
C PRO A 31 0.83 -4.97 -10.28
N ALA A 32 0.71 -4.64 -11.56
CA ALA A 32 1.46 -3.52 -12.13
C ALA A 32 1.00 -2.23 -11.44
N PHE A 33 1.94 -1.54 -10.79
CA PHE A 33 1.68 -0.21 -10.23
C PHE A 33 1.77 0.81 -11.36
N THR A 34 0.68 1.52 -11.62
CA THR A 34 0.63 2.63 -12.59
C THR A 34 0.42 3.99 -11.93
N VAL A 35 0.30 4.03 -10.60
CA VAL A 35 0.32 5.27 -9.83
C VAL A 35 1.61 6.07 -10.08
N GLU A 36 1.48 7.39 -10.22
CA GLU A 36 2.62 8.30 -10.33
C GLU A 36 3.43 8.29 -9.02
N MET A 37 4.75 8.07 -9.11
CA MET A 37 5.64 8.02 -7.95
C MET A 37 7.09 8.35 -8.35
N PRO A 38 7.95 8.75 -7.41
CA PRO A 38 9.39 8.84 -7.66
C PRO A 38 9.97 7.48 -8.08
N GLU A 39 11.06 7.48 -8.83
CA GLU A 39 11.77 6.25 -9.15
C GLU A 39 12.48 5.68 -7.91
N GLY A 40 12.60 4.35 -7.84
CA GLY A 40 13.41 3.67 -6.82
C GLY A 40 12.70 2.51 -6.14
N ALA A 41 13.47 1.66 -5.46
CA ALA A 41 12.94 0.51 -4.73
C ALA A 41 12.12 0.93 -3.50
N ASP A 42 12.53 2.01 -2.82
CA ASP A 42 11.83 2.55 -1.66
C ASP A 42 10.46 3.12 -2.04
N ALA A 43 10.38 3.91 -3.12
CA ALA A 43 9.12 4.45 -3.63
C ALA A 43 8.11 3.34 -3.98
N ARG A 44 8.56 2.30 -4.68
CA ARG A 44 7.72 1.13 -5.00
C ARG A 44 7.27 0.37 -3.75
N SER A 45 8.17 0.19 -2.79
CA SER A 45 7.86 -0.51 -1.53
C SER A 45 6.86 0.29 -0.68
N TYR A 46 7.06 1.60 -0.61
CA TYR A 46 6.15 2.52 0.08
C TYR A 46 4.77 2.54 -0.58
N ALA A 47 4.69 2.67 -1.91
CA ALA A 47 3.42 2.61 -2.64
C ALA A 47 2.68 1.29 -2.41
N LYS A 48 3.40 0.15 -2.42
CA LYS A 48 2.83 -1.16 -2.08
C LYS A 48 2.30 -1.19 -0.64
N GLY A 49 3.01 -0.55 0.28
CA GLY A 49 2.55 -0.36 1.66
C GLY A 49 1.24 0.41 1.72
N VAL A 50 1.17 1.59 1.10
CA VAL A 50 -0.02 2.46 1.08
C VAL A 50 -1.24 1.77 0.45
N VAL A 51 -1.06 1.08 -0.68
CA VAL A 51 -2.14 0.32 -1.33
C VAL A 51 -2.66 -0.83 -0.46
N GLY A 52 -1.83 -1.36 0.45
CA GLY A 52 -2.24 -2.37 1.41
C GLY A 52 -3.01 -1.83 2.61
N LEU A 53 -3.18 -0.50 2.74
CA LEU A 53 -3.86 0.12 3.86
C LEU A 53 -5.34 0.40 3.58
N THR A 54 -6.15 0.33 4.62
CA THR A 54 -7.43 1.03 4.71
C THR A 54 -7.31 2.06 5.81
N ILE A 55 -7.32 3.34 5.44
CA ILE A 55 -7.12 4.46 6.37
C ILE A 55 -8.47 4.87 6.92
N VAL A 56 -8.66 4.75 8.23
CA VAL A 56 -9.92 5.00 8.93
C VAL A 56 -9.83 6.19 9.89
N ASN A 57 -10.99 6.79 10.18
CA ASN A 57 -11.21 7.77 11.24
C ASN A 57 -10.22 8.96 11.26
N TRP A 58 -10.08 9.66 10.14
CA TRP A 58 -9.19 10.82 10.03
C TRP A 58 -9.86 12.00 9.35
N SER A 59 -9.37 13.21 9.64
CA SER A 59 -9.94 14.47 9.17
C SER A 59 -8.93 15.27 8.34
N PRO A 60 -9.38 16.01 7.33
CA PRO A 60 -8.57 17.02 6.67
C PRO A 60 -8.27 18.18 7.64
N ILE A 61 -7.25 18.97 7.31
CA ILE A 61 -6.89 20.15 8.12
C ILE A 61 -8.03 21.15 8.11
N GLY A 62 -8.37 21.65 9.30
CA GLY A 62 -9.30 22.77 9.46
C GLY A 62 -10.78 22.44 9.28
N ASN A 63 -11.15 21.16 9.16
CA ASN A 63 -12.55 20.75 9.10
C ASN A 63 -12.79 19.57 10.07
N SER A 64 -13.24 19.89 11.28
CA SER A 64 -13.57 18.91 12.33
C SER A 64 -14.88 18.16 12.07
N ASP A 65 -15.76 18.78 11.28
CA ASP A 65 -17.13 18.30 11.05
C ASP A 65 -17.15 17.23 9.95
N PHE A 66 -16.08 17.14 9.16
CA PHE A 66 -15.86 16.11 8.16
C PHE A 66 -14.81 15.10 8.64
N LYS A 67 -15.10 13.81 8.48
CA LYS A 67 -14.08 12.76 8.62
C LYS A 67 -14.26 11.68 7.59
N TRP A 68 -13.14 11.21 7.04
CA TRP A 68 -13.11 9.96 6.29
C TRP A 68 -13.24 8.79 7.28
N LYS A 69 -14.32 8.03 7.14
CA LYS A 69 -14.57 6.78 7.87
C LYS A 69 -13.61 5.70 7.40
N SER A 70 -13.43 5.60 6.09
CA SER A 70 -12.47 4.71 5.44
C SER A 70 -12.03 5.28 4.11
N ALA A 71 -10.74 5.17 3.80
CA ALA A 71 -10.15 5.51 2.52
C ALA A 71 -9.22 4.39 2.05
N ALA A 72 -9.18 4.15 0.75
CA ALA A 72 -8.31 3.19 0.10
C ALA A 72 -7.66 3.80 -1.14
N PHE A 73 -6.42 3.38 -1.38
CA PHE A 73 -5.60 3.80 -2.51
C PHE A 73 -5.30 2.58 -3.37
N ALA A 74 -5.59 2.67 -4.67
CA ALA A 74 -5.45 1.58 -5.61
C ALA A 74 -4.10 1.66 -6.35
N PRO A 75 -3.52 0.52 -6.79
CA PRO A 75 -2.21 0.50 -7.46
C PRO A 75 -2.22 1.18 -8.83
N ASP A 76 -3.41 1.39 -9.41
CA ASP A 76 -3.60 2.07 -10.68
C ASP A 76 -3.62 3.61 -10.57
N GLY A 77 -3.55 4.13 -9.33
CA GLY A 77 -3.67 5.56 -9.05
C GLY A 77 -5.07 6.00 -8.63
N GLY A 78 -6.04 5.09 -8.47
CA GLY A 78 -7.37 5.42 -7.96
C GLY A 78 -7.42 5.66 -6.44
N PHE A 79 -8.26 6.59 -6.01
CA PHE A 79 -8.60 6.88 -4.61
C PHE A 79 -10.11 6.69 -4.42
N SER A 80 -10.51 6.11 -3.29
CA SER A 80 -11.91 6.00 -2.88
C SER A 80 -12.03 6.17 -1.38
N ALA A 81 -13.08 6.84 -0.93
CA ALA A 81 -13.34 7.01 0.48
C ALA A 81 -14.84 7.11 0.79
N VAL A 82 -15.20 6.63 1.98
CA VAL A 82 -16.48 6.89 2.63
C VAL A 82 -16.21 7.87 3.77
N ALA A 83 -17.02 8.89 3.89
CA ALA A 83 -16.92 9.92 4.91
C ALA A 83 -18.25 10.12 5.63
N TRP A 84 -18.18 10.76 6.79
CA TRP A 84 -19.35 11.42 7.37
C TRP A 84 -19.12 12.94 7.41
N LEU A 85 -20.22 13.68 7.36
CA LEU A 85 -20.26 15.11 7.62
C LEU A 85 -21.28 15.37 8.72
N THR A 86 -20.88 16.10 9.76
CA THR A 86 -21.78 16.55 10.81
C THR A 86 -22.41 17.88 10.43
N VAL A 87 -23.73 17.91 10.22
CA VAL A 87 -24.48 19.13 9.91
C VAL A 87 -25.61 19.28 10.92
N GLY A 88 -25.61 20.37 11.69
CA GLY A 88 -26.66 20.61 12.69
C GLY A 88 -26.75 19.56 13.79
N GLY A 89 -25.69 18.78 14.02
CA GLY A 89 -25.66 17.68 15.00
C GLY A 89 -26.07 16.32 14.46
N GLU A 90 -26.39 16.21 13.17
CA GLU A 90 -26.68 14.95 12.49
C GLU A 90 -25.49 14.53 11.61
N GLU A 91 -25.18 13.23 11.58
CA GLU A 91 -24.16 12.66 10.70
C GLU A 91 -24.78 12.24 9.37
N LEU A 92 -24.21 12.72 8.27
CA LEU A 92 -24.57 12.36 6.91
C LEU A 92 -23.43 11.56 6.30
N ASP A 93 -23.71 10.36 5.80
CA ASP A 93 -22.73 9.59 5.02
C ASP A 93 -22.61 10.17 3.61
N CYS A 94 -21.39 10.22 3.10
CA CYS A 94 -21.08 10.65 1.75
C CYS A 94 -19.81 9.93 1.25
N GLU A 95 -19.55 9.98 -0.05
CA GLU A 95 -18.47 9.31 -0.74
C GLU A 95 -17.59 10.30 -1.52
N GLU A 96 -16.32 9.94 -1.64
CA GLU A 96 -15.35 10.64 -2.48
C GLU A 96 -14.58 9.62 -3.31
N SER A 97 -14.28 9.98 -4.55
CA SER A 97 -13.35 9.22 -5.38
C SER A 97 -12.45 10.15 -6.18
N GLY A 98 -11.33 9.62 -6.67
CA GLY A 98 -10.47 10.35 -7.59
C GLY A 98 -9.14 9.68 -7.80
N THR A 99 -8.08 10.49 -7.86
CA THR A 99 -6.74 10.04 -8.21
C THR A 99 -5.73 10.38 -7.13
N TRP A 100 -4.69 9.55 -6.99
CA TRP A 100 -3.59 9.80 -6.06
C TRP A 100 -2.24 9.56 -6.71
N LYS A 101 -1.20 10.09 -6.05
CA LYS A 101 0.20 9.87 -6.38
C LYS A 101 1.08 9.89 -5.14
N VAL A 102 2.27 9.31 -5.26
CA VAL A 102 3.34 9.49 -4.29
C VAL A 102 4.13 10.73 -4.71
N ASN A 103 4.16 11.75 -3.85
CA ASN A 103 4.88 12.99 -4.14
C ASN A 103 6.36 12.88 -3.73
N SER A 104 6.63 12.32 -2.56
CA SER A 104 7.99 12.08 -2.07
C SER A 104 8.06 10.85 -1.17
N VAL A 105 9.25 10.26 -1.07
CA VAL A 105 9.54 9.19 -0.11
C VAL A 105 10.79 9.51 0.68
N ASP A 106 10.68 9.38 2.00
CA ASP A 106 11.80 9.50 2.94
C ASP A 106 12.43 8.12 3.20
N SER A 107 11.63 7.05 3.10
CA SER A 107 12.05 5.65 3.18
C SER A 107 11.00 4.72 2.56
N SER A 108 11.25 3.41 2.55
CA SER A 108 10.27 2.40 2.11
C SER A 108 8.99 2.34 2.97
N ALA A 109 8.96 2.99 4.13
CA ALA A 109 7.83 3.02 5.04
C ALA A 109 7.29 4.44 5.30
N GLN A 110 7.91 5.49 4.77
CA GLN A 110 7.52 6.86 5.04
C GLN A 110 7.59 7.71 3.78
N GLY A 111 6.52 8.41 3.49
CA GLY A 111 6.43 9.31 2.35
C GLY A 111 5.27 10.26 2.44
N THR A 112 5.15 11.11 1.43
CA THR A 112 4.05 12.04 1.26
C THR A 112 3.25 11.63 0.03
N ILE A 113 1.95 11.45 0.21
CA ILE A 113 1.01 11.26 -0.88
C ILE A 113 0.19 12.52 -1.11
N GLU A 114 -0.30 12.66 -2.33
CA GLU A 114 -1.25 13.68 -2.74
C GLU A 114 -2.39 13.00 -3.46
N TRP A 115 -3.62 13.45 -3.23
CA TRP A 115 -4.78 13.00 -3.98
C TRP A 115 -5.66 14.17 -4.38
N THR A 116 -6.38 13.98 -5.48
CA THR A 116 -7.39 14.90 -6.00
C THR A 116 -8.73 14.22 -5.91
N ILE A 117 -9.72 14.93 -5.37
CA ILE A 117 -11.11 14.49 -5.37
C ILE A 117 -11.66 14.78 -6.77
N ASP A 118 -11.90 13.76 -7.57
CA ASP A 118 -12.43 13.92 -8.93
C ASP A 118 -13.97 13.89 -8.93
N ASP A 119 -14.57 13.17 -7.98
CA ASP A 119 -16.01 13.07 -7.78
C ASP A 119 -16.36 12.98 -6.28
N THR A 120 -17.40 13.71 -5.87
CA THR A 120 -17.94 13.67 -4.50
C THR A 120 -19.42 13.98 -4.45
N ASP A 121 -20.13 13.33 -3.53
CA ASP A 121 -21.49 13.72 -3.13
C ASP A 121 -21.52 14.38 -1.73
N CYS A 122 -20.35 14.65 -1.14
CA CYS A 122 -20.22 15.27 0.17
C CYS A 122 -20.62 16.75 0.11
N PRO A 123 -21.55 17.21 0.98
CA PRO A 123 -21.95 18.61 0.98
C PRO A 123 -20.78 19.57 1.22
N ASN A 124 -20.75 20.67 0.46
CA ASN A 124 -19.71 21.71 0.52
C ASN A 124 -18.28 21.20 0.23
N ARG A 125 -18.15 20.10 -0.52
CA ARG A 125 -16.88 19.66 -1.09
C ARG A 125 -16.95 19.75 -2.60
N ASP A 126 -15.84 20.16 -3.19
CA ASP A 126 -15.74 20.44 -4.62
C ASP A 126 -14.78 19.47 -5.31
N ASN A 127 -15.17 19.01 -6.50
CA ASN A 127 -14.29 18.28 -7.40
C ASN A 127 -13.07 19.14 -7.77
N GLY A 128 -11.93 18.51 -7.99
CA GLY A 128 -10.63 19.14 -8.19
C GLY A 128 -9.92 19.54 -6.90
N THR A 129 -10.55 19.36 -5.72
CA THR A 129 -9.89 19.64 -4.44
C THR A 129 -8.71 18.69 -4.23
N GLN A 130 -7.53 19.27 -4.05
CA GLN A 130 -6.32 18.53 -3.72
C GLN A 130 -6.13 18.43 -2.21
N GLN A 131 -5.57 17.31 -1.78
CA GLN A 131 -5.22 17.03 -0.40
C GLN A 131 -3.85 16.36 -0.36
N ARG A 132 -3.15 16.55 0.76
CA ARG A 132 -1.81 16.00 0.95
C ARG A 132 -1.65 15.49 2.37
N ALA A 133 -0.98 14.35 2.50
CA ALA A 133 -0.64 13.79 3.79
C ALA A 133 0.72 13.10 3.76
N GLN A 134 1.44 13.17 4.87
CA GLN A 134 2.52 12.24 5.15
C GLN A 134 1.92 10.99 5.80
N ILE A 135 2.31 9.82 5.28
CA ILE A 135 1.94 8.53 5.85
C ILE A 135 3.22 7.79 6.25
N ILE A 136 3.19 7.21 7.45
CA ILE A 136 4.17 6.24 7.93
C ILE A 136 3.45 4.90 7.98
N VAL A 137 3.88 3.95 7.15
CA VAL A 137 3.35 2.59 7.07
C VAL A 137 4.02 1.75 8.15
N GLU A 138 3.22 1.16 9.02
CA GLU A 138 3.66 0.24 10.06
C GLU A 138 3.11 -1.17 9.77
N LYS A 139 3.58 -2.18 10.51
CA LYS A 139 3.16 -3.57 10.25
C LYS A 139 1.69 -3.75 10.68
N GLY A 140 0.78 -3.64 9.71
CA GLY A 140 -0.66 -3.76 9.92
C GLY A 140 -1.31 -2.51 10.51
N ASP A 141 -0.62 -1.37 10.50
CA ASP A 141 -1.09 -0.09 11.03
C ASP A 141 -0.46 1.07 10.25
N TYR A 142 -0.83 2.31 10.56
CA TYR A 142 -0.29 3.52 9.94
C TYR A 142 -0.33 4.73 10.88
N LYS A 143 0.52 5.71 10.59
CA LYS A 143 0.36 7.08 11.10
C LYS A 143 0.13 8.01 9.93
N ILE A 144 -0.85 8.89 10.06
CA ILE A 144 -1.17 9.89 9.04
C ILE A 144 -1.08 11.29 9.65
N SER A 145 -0.47 12.21 8.90
CA SER A 145 -0.40 13.63 9.24
C SER A 145 -0.66 14.46 8.00
N MET A 146 -1.73 15.24 8.04
CA MET A 146 -2.10 16.13 6.94
C MET A 146 -1.04 17.23 6.73
N ARG A 147 -0.91 17.70 5.48
CA ARG A 147 0.12 18.66 5.05
C ARG A 147 -0.47 19.88 4.37
#